data_AF-A0A534PY46-F1
#
_entry.id   AF-A0A534PY46-F1
#
_cell.length_a   1.000
_cell.length_b   1.000
_cell.length_c   1.000
_cell.angle_alpha   90.00
_cell.angle_beta   90.00
_cell.angle_gamma   90.00
#
_symmetry.space_group_name_H-M   'P 1'
#
loop_
_entity.id
_entity.type
_entity.pdbx_description
1 polymer ?
#
loop_
_entity_poly.entity_id
_entity_poly.type
_entity_poly.pdbx_seq_one_letter_code
_entity_poly.pdbx_strand_id
1 'polypeptide(L)'
;MTLSARHPRRYAQVAAVRVPRGDDAEALRQLVAAHAPAGAPWSRCPTCNTPLQTRSAFEAAGEIPARVARAGWPLTWCPSCGRWYWPGSHVARMNAWFEGVLGRPVERGGAA
;
A
#
# COMPACT_ATOMS: atom_id res chain seq x y z
N MET A 1 -28.44 -9.94 3.31
CA MET A 1 -28.33 -8.57 2.78
C MET A 1 -26.96 -8.01 3.17
N THR A 2 -25.94 -8.16 2.33
CA THR A 2 -24.62 -7.60 2.60
C THR A 2 -24.66 -6.09 2.39
N LEU A 3 -24.64 -5.31 3.47
CA LEU A 3 -24.35 -3.88 3.45
C LEU A 3 -22.88 -3.68 3.03
N SER A 4 -22.58 -3.92 1.75
CA SER A 4 -21.29 -3.56 1.20
C SER A 4 -21.26 -2.05 1.08
N ALA A 5 -20.54 -1.38 1.98
CA ALA A 5 -20.26 0.07 1.88
C ALA A 5 -19.60 0.46 0.54
N ARG A 6 -19.11 -0.52 -0.24
CA ARG A 6 -18.55 -0.33 -1.58
C ARG A 6 -19.58 -0.11 -2.67
N HIS A 7 -20.84 -0.50 -2.45
CA HIS A 7 -21.92 -0.28 -3.43
C HIS A 7 -22.88 0.78 -2.87
N PRO A 8 -22.70 2.05 -3.25
CA PRO A 8 -23.66 3.08 -2.89
C PRO A 8 -25.05 2.69 -3.38
N ARG A 9 -26.09 3.04 -2.61
CA ARG A 9 -27.48 2.84 -3.05
C ARG A 9 -27.69 3.57 -4.37
N ARG A 10 -28.59 3.04 -5.20
CA ARG A 10 -29.02 3.73 -6.43
C ARG A 10 -29.49 5.14 -6.04
N TYR A 11 -28.93 6.16 -6.70
CA TYR A 11 -29.14 7.60 -6.42
C TYR A 11 -28.53 8.15 -5.13
N ALA A 12 -27.63 7.43 -4.45
CA ALA A 12 -26.89 8.01 -3.34
C ALA A 12 -25.98 9.13 -3.86
N GLN A 13 -25.96 10.25 -3.13
CA GLN A 13 -24.92 11.26 -3.33
C GLN A 13 -23.59 10.68 -2.85
N VAL A 14 -22.66 10.52 -3.78
CA VAL A 14 -21.31 10.02 -3.49
C VAL A 14 -20.30 11.12 -3.73
N ALA A 15 -19.42 11.33 -2.76
CA ALA A 15 -18.25 12.17 -2.97
C ALA A 15 -17.38 11.54 -4.06
N ALA A 16 -17.08 12.31 -5.10
CA ALA A 16 -16.22 11.88 -6.20
C ALA A 16 -15.05 12.84 -6.31
N VAL A 17 -13.85 12.29 -6.46
CA VAL A 17 -12.63 13.06 -6.74
C VAL A 17 -12.35 12.92 -8.24
N ARG A 18 -12.18 14.04 -8.93
CA ARG A 18 -11.74 14.06 -10.32
C ARG A 18 -10.23 14.25 -10.33
N VAL A 19 -9.55 13.40 -11.09
CA VAL A 19 -8.10 13.50 -11.33
C VAL A 19 -7.84 13.51 -12.84
N PRO A 20 -6.75 14.14 -13.32
CA PRO A 20 -6.37 14.09 -14.72
C PRO A 20 -6.16 12.65 -15.19
N ARG A 21 -6.55 12.38 -16.44
CA ARG A 21 -6.29 11.10 -17.09
C ARG A 21 -5.01 11.23 -17.91
N GLY A 22 -4.09 10.26 -17.75
CA GLY A 22 -2.85 10.21 -18.53
C GLY A 22 -1.65 10.91 -17.89
N ASP A 23 -1.85 11.57 -16.74
CA ASP A 23 -0.77 12.11 -15.90
C ASP A 23 -0.94 11.61 -14.47
N ASP A 24 -0.35 10.45 -14.19
CA ASP A 24 -0.41 9.81 -12.87
C ASP A 24 0.31 10.64 -11.80
N ALA A 25 1.31 11.43 -12.18
CA ALA A 25 2.06 12.28 -11.25
C ALA A 25 1.20 13.44 -10.77
N GLU A 26 0.50 14.12 -11.69
CA GLU A 26 -0.42 15.19 -11.35
C GLU A 26 -1.65 14.66 -10.59
N ALA A 27 -2.21 13.53 -11.03
CA ALA A 27 -3.30 12.87 -10.32
C ALA A 27 -2.91 12.56 -8.86
N LEU A 28 -1.70 12.04 -8.63
CA LEU A 28 -1.22 11.74 -7.29
C LEU A 28 -1.02 13.02 -6.46
N ARG A 29 -0.43 14.08 -7.01
CA ARG A 29 -0.25 15.35 -6.31
C ARG A 29 -1.59 15.92 -5.83
N GLN A 30 -2.62 15.90 -6.68
CA GLN A 30 -3.96 16.36 -6.32
C GLN A 30 -4.57 15.53 -5.19
N LEU A 31 -4.43 14.21 -5.24
CA LEU A 31 -4.95 13.32 -4.20
C LEU A 31 -4.28 13.55 -2.84
N VAL A 32 -2.96 13.70 -2.81
CA VAL A 32 -2.21 13.94 -1.57
C VAL A 32 -2.45 15.34 -1.01
N ALA A 33 -2.73 16.33 -1.86
CA ALA A 33 -3.10 17.67 -1.41
C ALA A 33 -4.51 17.70 -0.80
N ALA A 34 -5.44 16.89 -1.31
CA ALA A 34 -6.83 16.87 -0.86
C ALA A 34 -7.11 15.90 0.30
N HIS A 35 -6.27 14.86 0.48
CA HIS A 35 -6.55 13.77 1.41
C HIS A 35 -5.32 13.33 2.20
N ALA A 36 -5.52 13.11 3.51
CA ALA A 36 -4.53 12.48 4.36
C ALA A 36 -4.40 10.98 4.06
N PRO A 37 -3.18 10.40 4.09
CA PRO A 37 -2.99 8.96 3.99
C PRO A 37 -3.72 8.20 5.11
N ALA A 38 -4.28 7.03 4.79
CA ALA A 38 -4.97 6.18 5.75
C ALA A 38 -4.03 5.44 6.74
N GLY A 39 -2.73 5.72 6.69
CA GLY A 39 -1.69 5.08 7.48
C GLY A 39 -0.31 5.39 6.91
N ALA A 40 0.73 4.85 7.55
CA ALA A 40 2.09 4.95 7.06
C ALA A 40 2.26 4.30 5.67
N PRO A 41 3.23 4.76 4.86
CA PRO A 41 3.59 4.09 3.62
C PRO A 41 3.88 2.60 3.83
N TRP A 42 3.42 1.78 2.89
CA TRP A 42 3.59 0.32 2.92
C TRP A 42 2.92 -0.41 4.10
N SER A 43 2.01 0.25 4.83
CA SER A 43 1.26 -0.37 5.94
C SER A 43 0.00 -1.14 5.52
N ARG A 44 -0.39 -1.06 4.24
CA ARG A 44 -1.61 -1.70 3.71
C ARG A 44 -1.32 -2.51 2.46
N CYS A 45 -2.11 -3.57 2.28
CA CYS A 45 -2.05 -4.44 1.12
C CYS A 45 -2.46 -3.68 -0.16
N PRO A 46 -1.63 -3.63 -1.21
CA PRO A 46 -1.99 -2.98 -2.47
C PRO A 46 -3.17 -3.64 -3.21
N THR A 47 -3.51 -4.88 -2.87
CA THR A 47 -4.58 -5.65 -3.52
C THR A 47 -5.91 -5.54 -2.76
N CYS A 48 -5.88 -5.67 -1.44
CA CYS A 48 -7.08 -5.75 -0.60
C CYS A 48 -7.32 -4.51 0.26
N ASN A 49 -6.34 -3.60 0.32
CA ASN A 49 -6.30 -2.45 1.21
C ASN A 49 -6.35 -2.78 2.71
N THR A 50 -6.19 -4.05 3.11
CA THR A 50 -6.15 -4.48 4.51
C THR A 50 -4.83 -4.06 5.18
N PRO A 51 -4.84 -3.59 6.44
CA PRO A 51 -3.61 -3.36 7.20
C PRO A 51 -2.74 -4.62 7.24
N LEU A 52 -1.46 -4.46 6.95
CA LEU A 52 -0.49 -5.54 6.97
C LEU A 52 -0.02 -5.81 8.40
N GLN A 53 0.33 -7.06 8.68
CA GLN A 53 0.88 -7.49 9.96
C GLN A 53 2.37 -7.80 9.79
N THR A 54 3.19 -7.33 10.72
CA THR A 54 4.59 -7.76 10.82
C THR A 54 4.62 -9.23 11.25
N ARG A 55 5.40 -10.05 10.54
CA ARG A 55 5.54 -11.49 10.80
C ARG A 55 7.00 -11.90 10.65
N SER A 56 7.37 -13.01 11.29
CA SER A 56 8.74 -13.50 11.30
C SER A 56 9.14 -14.18 9.99
N ALA A 57 10.45 -14.23 9.70
CA ALA A 57 10.98 -15.02 8.59
C ALA A 57 10.77 -16.53 8.77
N PHE A 58 10.61 -16.98 10.02
CA PHE A 58 10.24 -18.37 10.33
C PHE A 58 8.84 -18.69 9.84
N GLU A 59 7.86 -17.82 10.10
CA GLU A 59 6.49 -17.98 9.59
C GLU A 59 6.41 -17.86 8.07
N ALA A 60 7.32 -17.11 7.43
CA ALA A 60 7.36 -16.95 5.98
C ALA A 60 8.03 -18.12 5.24
N ALA A 61 8.64 -19.06 5.97
CA ALA A 61 9.42 -20.14 5.37
C ALA A 61 8.56 -21.00 4.44
N GLY A 62 9.00 -21.15 3.19
CA GLY A 62 8.27 -21.90 2.16
C GLY A 62 7.23 -21.08 1.38
N GLU A 63 6.81 -19.91 1.88
CA GLU A 63 5.87 -19.03 1.18
C GLU A 63 6.57 -17.90 0.40
N ILE A 64 7.79 -17.53 0.80
CA ILE A 64 8.62 -16.54 0.10
C ILE A 64 9.91 -17.17 -0.44
N PRO A 65 10.54 -16.56 -1.47
CA PRO A 65 11.81 -17.06 -1.97
C PRO A 65 12.88 -17.11 -0.87
N ALA A 66 13.64 -18.20 -0.78
CA ALA A 66 14.64 -18.42 0.27
C ALA A 66 15.70 -17.31 0.39
N ARG A 67 16.00 -16.60 -0.71
CA ARG A 67 16.89 -15.41 -0.69
C ARG A 67 16.32 -14.26 0.15
N VAL A 68 15.00 -14.09 0.15
CA VAL A 68 14.30 -13.03 0.89
C VAL A 68 14.25 -13.39 2.38
N ALA A 69 13.90 -14.65 2.70
CA ALA A 69 13.91 -15.13 4.08
C ALA A 69 15.30 -14.99 4.72
N ARG A 70 16.37 -15.27 3.96
CA ARG A 70 17.77 -15.10 4.41
C ARG A 70 18.24 -13.65 4.48
N ALA A 71 17.58 -12.71 3.81
CA ALA A 71 18.00 -11.31 3.79
C ALA A 71 17.73 -10.57 5.12
N GLY A 72 16.97 -11.17 6.05
CA GLY A 72 16.68 -10.58 7.35
C GLY A 72 15.84 -9.30 7.29
N TRP A 73 15.13 -9.08 6.18
CA TRP A 73 14.29 -7.91 6.01
C TRP A 73 13.05 -7.96 6.90
N PRO A 74 12.48 -6.79 7.28
CA PRO A 74 11.15 -6.75 7.87
C PRO A 74 10.14 -7.32 6.88
N LEU A 75 9.45 -8.37 7.30
CA LEU A 75 8.41 -9.03 6.52
C LEU A 75 7.04 -8.61 7.03
N THR A 76 6.16 -8.34 6.08
CA THR A 76 4.76 -8.02 6.35
C THR A 76 3.86 -8.93 5.56
N TRP A 77 2.72 -9.27 6.14
CA TRP A 77 1.78 -10.25 5.60
C TRP A 77 0.36 -9.71 5.65
N CYS A 78 -0.43 -10.01 4.62
CA CYS A 78 -1.83 -9.61 4.54
C CYS A 78 -2.76 -10.70 5.08
N PRO A 79 -3.50 -10.46 6.18
CA PRO A 79 -4.42 -11.46 6.74
C PRO A 79 -5.63 -11.75 5.87
N SER A 80 -5.92 -10.90 4.87
CA SER A 80 -7.07 -11.09 3.99
C SER A 80 -6.77 -11.91 2.74
N CYS A 81 -5.55 -11.87 2.21
CA CYS A 81 -5.21 -12.51 0.94
C CYS A 81 -3.93 -13.36 0.97
N GLY A 82 -3.28 -13.47 2.13
CA GLY A 82 -2.13 -14.33 2.33
C GLY A 82 -0.82 -13.84 1.69
N ARG A 83 -0.80 -12.65 1.07
CA ARG A 83 0.40 -12.15 0.38
C ARG A 83 1.43 -11.59 1.35
N TRP A 84 2.70 -11.90 1.07
CA TRP A 84 3.87 -11.36 1.76
C TRP A 84 4.47 -10.17 1.01
N TYR A 85 5.04 -9.22 1.78
CA TYR A 85 5.69 -8.02 1.29
C TYR A 85 6.97 -7.73 2.07
N TRP A 86 7.98 -7.21 1.38
CA TRP A 86 9.32 -6.91 1.92
C TRP A 86 9.97 -5.72 1.17
N PRO A 87 10.97 -5.03 1.75
CA PRO A 87 11.73 -3.93 1.13
C PRO A 87 12.66 -4.37 -0.02
N GLY A 88 12.11 -5.00 -1.06
CA GLY A 88 12.87 -5.37 -2.25
C GLY A 88 13.04 -4.20 -3.24
N SER A 89 13.73 -4.49 -4.36
CA SER A 89 13.94 -3.55 -5.47
C SER A 89 12.64 -2.92 -6.01
N HIS A 90 11.53 -3.66 -5.96
CA HIS A 90 10.24 -3.15 -6.37
C HIS A 90 9.79 -1.96 -5.51
N VAL A 91 9.94 -2.06 -4.18
CA VAL A 91 9.62 -0.95 -3.26
C VAL A 91 10.59 0.21 -3.46
N ALA A 92 11.88 -0.06 -3.68
CA ALA A 92 12.85 0.98 -3.96
C ALA A 92 12.49 1.81 -5.21
N ARG A 93 12.07 1.16 -6.30
CA ARG A 93 11.62 1.87 -7.52
C ARG A 93 10.35 2.68 -7.28
N MET A 94 9.39 2.12 -6.54
CA MET A 94 8.15 2.85 -6.22
C MET A 94 8.43 4.08 -5.36
N ASN A 95 9.29 3.94 -4.33
CA ASN A 95 9.71 5.08 -3.52
C ASN A 95 10.38 6.15 -4.39
N ALA A 96 11.34 5.78 -5.23
CA ALA A 96 12.00 6.75 -6.11
C ALA A 96 11.01 7.50 -7.02
N TRP A 97 10.00 6.81 -7.55
CA TRP A 97 8.94 7.45 -8.32
C TRP A 97 8.09 8.40 -7.47
N PHE A 98 7.60 7.94 -6.31
CA PHE A 98 6.80 8.76 -5.41
C PHE A 98 7.55 9.99 -4.92
N GLU A 99 8.82 9.85 -4.56
CA GLU A 99 9.69 10.94 -4.11
C GLU A 99 9.91 11.97 -5.21
N GLY A 100 10.12 11.51 -6.45
CA GLY A 100 10.20 12.39 -7.63
C GLY A 100 8.90 13.15 -7.90
N VAL A 101 7.74 12.55 -7.64
CA VAL A 101 6.43 13.19 -7.85
C VAL A 101 6.04 14.13 -6.72
N LEU A 102 6.30 13.73 -5.47
CA LEU A 102 5.85 14.44 -4.27
C LEU A 102 6.87 15.46 -3.75
N GLY A 103 8.13 15.37 -4.17
CA GLY A 103 9.21 16.24 -3.70
C GLY A 103 9.57 16.03 -2.23
N ARG A 104 9.20 14.90 -1.62
CA ARG A 104 9.52 14.54 -0.24
C ARG A 104 9.74 13.02 -0.09
N PRO A 105 10.53 12.58 0.91
CA PRO A 105 10.77 11.16 1.18
C PRO A 105 9.49 10.36 1.46
N VAL A 106 9.43 9.11 0.99
CA VAL A 106 8.39 8.15 1.37
C VAL A 106 8.93 7.22 2.44
N GLU A 107 8.89 7.72 3.68
CA GLU A 107 9.36 6.96 4.82
C GLU A 107 8.41 5.80 5.11
N ARG A 108 8.98 4.60 5.24
CA ARG A 108 8.20 3.47 5.73
C ARG A 108 7.89 3.73 7.19
N GLY A 109 6.62 3.68 7.58
CA GLY A 109 6.29 3.67 9.00
C GLY A 109 6.94 2.45 9.63
N GLY A 110 7.85 2.69 10.56
CA GLY A 110 8.34 1.64 11.44
C GLY A 110 7.14 1.10 12.21
N ALA A 111 6.93 -0.21 12.14
CA ALA A 111 6.13 -0.89 13.14
C ALA A 111 6.93 -0.78 14.45
N ALA A 112 6.41 0.03 15.38
CA ALA A 112 6.71 -0.17 16.79
C ALA A 112 6.13 -1.51 17.25
#